data_AF-A0AAE3G3N9-F1
#
_entry.id   AF-A0AAE3G3N9-F1
#
_cell.length_a   1.000
_cell.length_b   1.000
_cell.length_c   1.000
_cell.angle_alpha   90.00
_cell.angle_beta   90.00
_cell.angle_gamma   90.00
#
_symmetry.space_group_name_H-M   'P 1'
#
loop_
_entity.id
_entity.type
_entity.pdbx_description
1 polymer ?
#
loop_
_entity_poly.entity_id
_entity_poly.type
_entity_poly.pdbx_seq_one_letter_code
_entity_poly.pdbx_strand_id
1 'polypeptide(L)'
;MPGRVRCIRRWSLPARLLVAALALAAAPQSAGMEGTTLRGDFQAALERGERQARWWRGGWVTFHGANLALNVHQGTSSGSNADRFDGRVGAARSVIALAGVLATPSPYVDARALYNATEGEADTTALNSMAHSTAAVERARRAPRAQLAGLLVNAATGGLIGIIDDRPRDGAISFALGMAVNTVQTRTQPRSMSRLVDRSSTTVRVFPLYQPRLDSESAVHGVGIAMTW
;
A
#
# COMPACT_ATOMS: atom_id res chain seq x y z
N MET A 1 1.10 12.13 -56.20
CA MET A 1 0.65 11.22 -55.12
C MET A 1 1.55 11.42 -53.91
N PRO A 2 1.07 11.94 -52.77
CA PRO A 2 1.92 12.13 -51.61
C PRO A 2 2.05 10.83 -50.82
N GLY A 3 3.30 10.47 -50.52
CA GLY A 3 3.68 9.28 -49.78
C GLY A 3 3.16 9.32 -48.34
N ARG A 4 2.36 8.31 -47.97
CA ARG A 4 1.98 8.07 -46.58
C ARG A 4 3.22 7.61 -45.83
N VAL A 5 3.86 8.51 -45.09
CA VAL A 5 4.84 8.15 -44.08
C VAL A 5 4.10 7.35 -43.02
N ARG A 6 4.20 6.03 -43.09
CA ARG A 6 3.78 5.15 -41.99
C ARG A 6 4.71 5.44 -40.83
N CYS A 7 4.29 6.30 -39.91
CA CYS A 7 4.84 6.34 -38.56
C CYS A 7 4.63 4.95 -37.96
N ILE A 8 5.64 4.09 -38.10
CA ILE A 8 5.74 2.84 -37.36
C ILE A 8 5.84 3.27 -35.90
N ARG A 9 4.67 3.22 -35.27
CA ARG A 9 4.39 3.47 -33.87
C ARG A 9 5.25 2.54 -33.04
N ARG A 10 6.49 2.97 -32.76
CA ARG A 10 7.35 2.33 -31.77
C ARG A 10 6.68 2.59 -30.43
N TRP A 11 5.82 1.67 -30.01
CA TRP A 11 5.45 1.52 -28.61
C TRP A 11 6.76 1.33 -27.87
N SER A 12 7.26 2.41 -27.30
CA SER A 12 8.59 2.45 -26.73
C SER A 12 8.63 1.42 -25.59
N LEU A 13 9.78 0.77 -25.48
CA LEU A 13 10.22 -0.13 -24.41
C LEU A 13 9.66 0.11 -22.99
N PRO A 14 9.32 1.34 -22.51
CA PRO A 14 8.62 1.60 -21.25
C PRO A 14 7.40 0.72 -20.96
N ALA A 15 6.54 0.42 -21.95
CA ALA A 15 5.33 -0.36 -21.69
C ALA A 15 5.64 -1.82 -21.27
N ARG A 16 6.71 -2.41 -21.81
CA ARG A 16 7.11 -3.79 -21.52
C ARG A 16 7.85 -3.90 -20.18
N LEU A 17 8.66 -2.89 -19.85
CA LEU A 17 9.33 -2.80 -18.54
C LEU A 17 8.33 -2.56 -17.41
N LEU A 18 7.27 -1.78 -17.66
CA LEU A 18 6.18 -1.54 -16.72
C LEU A 18 5.47 -2.84 -16.32
N VAL A 19 5.16 -3.71 -17.30
CA VAL A 19 4.51 -5.01 -17.04
C VAL A 19 5.45 -5.95 -16.27
N ALA A 20 6.75 -5.98 -16.60
CA ALA A 20 7.72 -6.80 -15.90
C ALA A 20 7.96 -6.35 -14.44
N ALA A 21 8.02 -5.03 -14.19
CA ALA A 21 8.14 -4.46 -12.85
C ALA A 21 6.86 -4.67 -12.02
N LEU A 22 5.68 -4.59 -12.65
CA LEU A 22 4.39 -4.91 -12.02
C LEU A 22 4.29 -6.38 -11.60
N ALA A 23 4.81 -7.31 -12.40
CA ALA A 23 4.81 -8.73 -12.09
C ALA A 23 5.71 -9.08 -10.90
N LEU A 24 6.86 -8.39 -10.75
CA LEU A 24 7.80 -8.65 -9.65
C LEU A 24 7.34 -8.07 -8.30
N ALA A 25 6.61 -6.96 -8.32
CA ALA A 25 6.06 -6.32 -7.11
C ALA A 25 4.80 -7.03 -6.55
N ALA A 26 4.18 -7.92 -7.33
CA ALA A 26 2.94 -8.59 -6.98
C ALA A 26 3.12 -9.95 -6.27
N ALA A 27 4.35 -10.41 -6.04
CA ALA A 27 4.59 -11.68 -5.35
C ALA A 27 3.94 -11.66 -3.95
N PRO A 28 2.94 -12.52 -3.69
CA PRO A 28 2.27 -12.57 -2.40
C PRO A 28 3.25 -13.18 -1.39
N GLN A 29 3.84 -12.35 -0.54
CA GLN A 29 4.52 -12.83 0.66
C GLN A 29 3.49 -13.13 1.74
N SER A 30 2.75 -14.22 1.53
CA SER A 30 1.91 -14.84 2.56
C SER A 30 2.79 -15.67 3.48
N ALA A 31 3.49 -15.00 4.41
CA ALA A 31 4.02 -15.65 5.59
C ALA A 31 2.94 -15.60 6.68
N GLY A 32 2.50 -16.77 7.16
CA GLY A 32 1.60 -16.89 8.30
C GLY A 32 2.12 -16.09 9.50
N MET A 33 1.22 -15.52 10.29
CA MET A 33 1.60 -14.96 11.58
C MET A 33 1.47 -16.09 12.59
N GLU A 34 2.61 -16.65 13.00
CA GLU A 34 2.69 -17.63 14.08
C GLU A 34 3.29 -16.92 15.30
N GLY A 35 2.42 -16.31 16.10
CA GLY A 35 2.71 -15.94 17.47
C GLY A 35 1.69 -16.63 18.37
N THR A 36 2.14 -17.36 19.38
CA THR A 36 1.25 -17.91 20.42
C THR A 36 0.82 -16.84 21.43
N THR A 37 1.41 -15.64 21.38
CA THR A 37 1.16 -14.51 22.28
C THR A 37 1.00 -13.21 21.51
N LEU A 38 0.27 -12.24 22.09
CA LEU A 38 0.09 -10.89 21.52
C LEU A 38 1.44 -10.21 21.20
N ARG A 39 2.43 -10.36 22.08
CA ARG A 39 3.77 -9.81 21.88
C ARG A 39 4.46 -10.46 20.68
N GLY A 40 4.41 -11.78 20.55
CA GLY A 40 4.98 -12.50 19.40
C GLY A 40 4.29 -12.10 18.08
N ASP A 41 2.97 -12.00 18.09
CA ASP A 41 2.19 -11.54 16.93
C ASP A 41 2.53 -10.11 16.52
N PHE A 42 2.66 -9.20 17.49
CA PHE A 42 3.08 -7.82 17.27
C PHE A 42 4.49 -7.74 16.68
N GLN A 43 5.47 -8.42 17.28
CA GLN A 43 6.85 -8.45 16.79
C GLN A 43 6.92 -9.01 15.36
N ALA A 44 6.23 -10.12 15.10
CA ALA A 44 6.18 -10.72 13.78
C ALA A 44 5.52 -9.78 12.75
N ALA A 45 4.46 -9.06 13.13
CA ALA A 45 3.83 -8.05 12.27
C ALA A 45 4.76 -6.87 12.00
N LEU A 46 5.49 -6.40 13.02
CA LEU A 46 6.45 -5.31 12.92
C LEU A 46 7.60 -5.67 11.97
N GLU A 47 8.23 -6.82 12.17
CA GLU A 47 9.32 -7.31 11.31
C GLU A 47 8.88 -7.52 9.85
N ARG A 48 7.71 -8.13 9.64
CA ARG A 48 7.14 -8.28 8.28
C ARG A 48 6.89 -6.92 7.66
N GLY A 49 6.33 -5.99 8.43
CA GLY A 49 6.11 -4.60 8.04
C GLY A 49 7.39 -3.90 7.58
N GLU A 50 8.46 -3.97 8.39
CA GLU A 50 9.77 -3.40 8.07
C GLU A 50 10.38 -4.01 6.80
N ARG A 51 10.36 -5.34 6.68
CA ARG A 51 10.85 -6.02 5.47
C ARG A 51 10.05 -5.59 4.24
N GLN A 52 8.73 -5.60 4.33
CA GLN A 52 7.87 -5.20 3.22
C GLN A 52 8.06 -3.72 2.86
N ALA A 53 8.24 -2.82 3.85
CA ALA A 53 8.49 -1.40 3.62
C ALA A 53 9.80 -1.16 2.90
N ARG A 54 10.87 -1.88 3.26
CA ARG A 54 12.16 -1.81 2.57
C ARG A 54 12.05 -2.24 1.11
N TRP A 55 11.44 -3.39 0.85
CA TRP A 55 11.23 -3.89 -0.51
C TRP A 55 10.34 -2.97 -1.33
N TRP A 56 9.23 -2.50 -0.75
CA TRP A 56 8.33 -1.56 -1.41
C TRP A 56 9.06 -0.27 -1.79
N ARG A 57 9.78 0.35 -0.84
CA ARG A 57 10.53 1.59 -1.10
C ARG A 57 11.62 1.37 -2.15
N GLY A 58 12.43 0.31 -1.99
CA GLY A 58 13.49 -0.03 -2.95
C GLY A 58 12.94 -0.26 -4.35
N GLY A 59 11.83 -0.99 -4.48
CA GLY A 59 11.17 -1.24 -5.76
C GLY A 59 10.72 0.05 -6.44
N TRP A 60 10.03 0.94 -5.72
CA TRP A 60 9.55 2.20 -6.27
C TRP A 60 10.67 3.21 -6.57
N VAL A 61 11.70 3.28 -5.72
CA VAL A 61 12.92 4.08 -5.98
C VAL A 61 13.60 3.62 -7.26
N THR A 62 13.84 2.32 -7.41
CA THR A 62 14.47 1.75 -8.60
C THR A 62 13.62 2.02 -9.84
N PHE A 63 12.30 1.82 -9.76
CA PHE A 63 11.38 2.07 -10.86
C PHE A 63 11.40 3.54 -11.32
N HIS A 64 11.27 4.50 -10.38
CA HIS A 64 11.28 5.92 -10.72
C HIS A 64 12.67 6.41 -11.15
N GLY A 65 13.74 5.88 -10.55
CA GLY A 65 15.12 6.18 -10.94
C GLY A 65 15.44 5.71 -12.36
N ALA A 66 15.04 4.49 -12.73
CA ALA A 66 15.20 3.98 -14.09
C ALA A 66 14.40 4.83 -15.10
N ASN A 67 13.14 5.18 -14.78
CA ASN A 67 12.33 6.05 -15.63
C ASN A 67 12.96 7.45 -15.77
N LEU A 68 13.52 8.02 -14.69
CA LEU A 68 14.23 9.29 -14.74
C LEU A 68 15.41 9.23 -15.72
N ALA A 69 16.27 8.21 -15.60
CA ALA A 69 17.43 8.05 -16.47
C ALA A 69 17.02 7.93 -17.96
N LEU A 70 15.99 7.12 -18.26
CA LEU A 70 15.46 6.98 -19.62
C LEU A 70 14.87 8.28 -20.17
N ASN A 71 14.18 9.05 -19.34
CA ASN A 71 13.55 10.31 -19.75
C ASN A 71 14.58 11.43 -19.94
N VAL A 72 15.62 11.50 -19.09
CA VAL A 72 16.75 12.43 -19.27
C VAL A 72 17.51 12.12 -20.57
N HIS A 73 17.77 10.84 -20.84
CA HIS A 73 18.43 10.42 -22.08
C HIS A 73 17.60 10.81 -23.33
N GLN A 74 16.29 10.57 -23.31
CA GLN A 74 15.41 11.02 -24.39
C GLN A 74 15.36 12.54 -24.52
N GLY A 75 15.37 13.27 -23.40
CA GLY A 75 15.37 14.73 -23.36
C GLY A 75 16.60 15.39 -23.98
N THR A 76 17.75 14.70 -23.99
CA THR A 76 19.02 15.23 -24.48
C THR A 76 19.42 14.68 -25.85
N SER A 77 19.15 13.41 -26.13
CA SER A 77 19.66 12.70 -27.31
C SER A 77 18.67 12.58 -28.48
N SER A 78 17.41 12.98 -28.33
CA SER A 78 16.41 12.80 -29.40
C SER A 78 16.53 13.84 -30.51
N GLY A 79 16.32 13.39 -31.76
CA GLY A 79 16.43 14.24 -32.96
C GLY A 79 15.26 15.20 -33.17
N SER A 80 14.11 14.98 -32.52
CA SER A 80 12.89 15.79 -32.68
C SER A 80 12.61 16.66 -31.45
N ASN A 81 12.02 17.84 -31.64
CA ASN A 81 11.64 18.71 -30.51
C ASN A 81 10.54 18.09 -29.64
N ALA A 82 9.62 17.33 -30.22
CA ALA A 82 8.54 16.64 -29.49
C ALA A 82 9.11 15.59 -28.52
N ASP A 83 10.06 14.76 -28.97
CA ASP A 83 10.68 13.74 -28.11
C ASP A 83 11.49 14.35 -26.96
N ARG A 84 12.16 15.50 -27.21
CA ARG A 84 12.88 16.23 -26.15
C ARG A 84 11.92 16.80 -25.11
N PHE A 85 10.77 17.32 -25.55
CA PHE A 85 9.74 17.83 -24.66
C PHE A 85 9.16 16.71 -23.78
N ASP A 86 8.74 15.60 -24.38
CA ASP A 86 8.24 14.41 -23.68
C ASP A 86 9.26 13.89 -22.65
N GLY A 87 10.55 13.85 -23.02
CA GLY A 87 11.64 13.47 -22.12
C GLY A 87 11.78 14.39 -20.91
N ARG A 88 11.69 15.71 -21.08
CA ARG A 88 11.78 16.68 -19.97
C ARG A 88 10.59 16.58 -19.01
N VAL A 89 9.38 16.48 -19.55
CA VAL A 89 8.14 16.31 -18.78
C VAL A 89 8.19 15.00 -17.99
N GLY A 90 8.60 13.92 -18.65
CA GLY A 90 8.79 12.61 -18.02
C GLY A 90 9.85 12.64 -16.92
N ALA A 91 10.96 13.38 -17.10
CA ALA A 91 12.00 13.51 -16.08
C ALA A 91 11.48 14.26 -14.84
N ALA A 92 10.80 15.40 -15.02
CA ALA A 92 10.20 16.14 -13.91
C ALA A 92 9.21 15.28 -13.11
N ARG A 93 8.37 14.52 -13.79
CA ARG A 93 7.43 13.58 -13.15
C ARG A 93 8.16 12.49 -12.35
N SER A 94 9.22 11.91 -12.90
CA SER A 94 10.01 10.89 -12.19
C SER A 94 10.68 11.46 -10.95
N VAL A 95 11.19 12.71 -10.99
CA VAL A 95 11.76 13.39 -9.82
C VAL A 95 10.70 13.59 -8.73
N ILE A 96 9.51 14.09 -9.08
CA ILE A 96 8.42 14.29 -8.11
C ILE A 96 8.00 12.96 -7.48
N ALA A 97 7.83 11.92 -8.29
CA ALA A 97 7.44 10.60 -7.80
C ALA A 97 8.52 9.99 -6.88
N LEU A 98 9.81 10.12 -7.26
CA LEU A 98 10.92 9.67 -6.45
C LEU A 98 11.00 10.44 -5.12
N ALA A 99 10.86 11.75 -5.15
CA ALA A 99 10.80 12.59 -3.95
C ALA A 99 9.65 12.16 -3.03
N GLY A 100 8.47 11.87 -3.57
CA GLY A 100 7.33 11.36 -2.81
C GLY A 100 7.63 10.03 -2.09
N VAL A 101 8.33 9.10 -2.75
CA VAL A 101 8.73 7.82 -2.14
C VAL A 101 9.75 8.01 -1.02
N LEU A 102 10.72 8.91 -1.21
CA LEU A 102 11.80 9.18 -0.27
C LEU A 102 11.33 10.00 0.95
N ALA A 103 10.43 10.96 0.74
CA ALA A 103 9.87 11.80 1.79
C ALA A 103 8.84 11.09 2.68
N THR A 104 8.52 9.82 2.39
CA THR A 104 7.52 9.05 3.14
C THR A 104 8.23 8.05 4.08
N PRO A 105 8.52 8.43 5.35
CA PRO A 105 9.14 7.53 6.33
C PRO A 105 8.27 6.29 6.60
N SER A 106 8.90 5.18 7.00
CA SER A 106 8.18 3.93 7.23
C SER A 106 7.51 3.97 8.61
N PRO A 107 6.20 3.70 8.73
CA PRO A 107 5.52 3.75 10.03
C PRO A 107 6.06 2.70 11.02
N TYR A 108 6.73 1.66 10.51
CA TYR A 108 7.34 0.62 11.33
C TYR A 108 8.65 1.06 11.97
N VAL A 109 9.34 2.07 11.44
CA VAL A 109 10.56 2.61 12.09
C VAL A 109 10.16 3.31 13.39
N ASP A 110 9.10 4.11 13.35
CA ASP A 110 8.55 4.78 14.53
C ASP A 110 8.01 3.75 15.54
N ALA A 111 7.25 2.76 15.07
CA ALA A 111 6.73 1.69 15.92
C ALA A 111 7.86 0.85 16.57
N ARG A 112 8.95 0.59 15.85
CA ARG A 112 10.14 -0.09 16.38
C ARG A 112 10.86 0.74 17.42
N ALA A 113 11.03 2.03 17.18
CA ALA A 113 11.63 2.93 18.16
C ALA A 113 10.83 2.96 19.46
N LEU A 114 9.49 3.05 19.37
CA LEU A 114 8.60 2.98 20.53
C LEU A 114 8.69 1.64 21.26
N TYR A 115 8.68 0.52 20.53
CA TYR A 115 8.80 -0.81 21.12
C TYR A 115 10.16 -1.03 21.81
N ASN A 116 11.25 -0.55 21.21
CA ASN A 116 12.58 -0.66 21.82
C ASN A 116 12.72 0.24 23.06
N ALA A 117 12.03 1.38 23.09
CA ALA A 117 12.01 2.28 24.25
C ALA A 117 11.32 1.66 25.48
N THR A 118 10.52 0.60 25.30
CA THR A 118 9.99 -0.18 26.43
C THR A 118 10.90 -1.32 26.83
N GLU A 119 12.11 -1.43 26.26
CA GLU A 119 13.06 -2.54 26.49
C GLU A 119 12.45 -3.93 26.21
N GLY A 120 11.42 -4.00 25.36
CA GLY A 120 10.68 -5.23 25.10
C GLY A 120 9.71 -5.67 26.21
N GLU A 121 9.56 -4.87 27.25
CA GLU A 121 8.68 -5.12 28.40
C GLU A 121 7.28 -4.51 28.26
N ALA A 122 6.94 -3.95 27.09
CA ALA A 122 5.62 -3.41 26.82
C ALA A 122 4.51 -4.38 27.25
N ASP A 123 3.57 -3.87 28.05
CA ASP A 123 2.38 -4.59 28.46
C ASP A 123 1.39 -4.74 27.27
N THR A 124 0.33 -5.49 27.48
CA THR A 124 -0.67 -5.76 26.44
C THR A 124 -1.37 -4.48 25.96
N THR A 125 -1.58 -3.51 26.86
CA THR A 125 -2.21 -2.22 26.56
C THR A 125 -1.33 -1.37 25.65
N ALA A 126 -0.05 -1.24 25.97
CA ALA A 126 0.94 -0.51 25.19
C ALA A 126 1.13 -1.16 23.81
N LEU A 127 1.25 -2.49 23.75
CA LEU A 127 1.36 -3.23 22.48
C LEU A 127 0.13 -3.01 21.58
N ASN A 128 -1.08 -3.08 22.15
CA ASN A 128 -2.30 -2.80 21.40
C ASN A 128 -2.34 -1.35 20.91
N SER A 129 -1.99 -0.39 21.77
CA SER A 129 -1.94 1.03 21.39
C SER A 129 -0.97 1.28 20.22
N MET A 130 0.24 0.71 20.28
CA MET A 130 1.22 0.78 19.19
C MET A 130 0.70 0.12 17.90
N ALA A 131 0.02 -1.01 18.02
CA ALA A 131 -0.56 -1.70 16.87
C ALA A 131 -1.65 -0.86 16.20
N HIS A 132 -2.57 -0.30 16.99
CA HIS A 132 -3.67 0.54 16.49
C HIS A 132 -3.18 1.84 15.86
N SER A 133 -2.22 2.53 16.47
CA SER A 133 -1.66 3.77 15.93
C SER A 133 -0.92 3.53 14.61
N THR A 134 -0.08 2.50 14.54
CA THR A 134 0.63 2.12 13.31
C THR A 134 -0.35 1.70 12.21
N ALA A 135 -1.38 0.91 12.55
CA ALA A 135 -2.43 0.53 11.61
C ALA A 135 -3.24 1.74 11.11
N ALA A 136 -3.48 2.75 11.95
CA ALA A 136 -4.13 3.99 11.52
C ALA A 136 -3.30 4.74 10.46
N VAL A 137 -1.97 4.81 10.66
CA VAL A 137 -1.05 5.40 9.67
C VAL A 137 -1.06 4.61 8.36
N GLU A 138 -0.99 3.27 8.41
CA GLU A 138 -1.09 2.42 7.22
C GLU A 138 -2.39 2.65 6.43
N ARG A 139 -3.54 2.73 7.14
CA ARG A 139 -4.85 2.97 6.52
C ARG A 139 -4.93 4.38 5.93
N ALA A 140 -4.43 5.39 6.64
CA ALA A 140 -4.42 6.78 6.19
C ALA A 140 -3.67 6.96 4.86
N ARG A 141 -2.54 6.27 4.69
CA ARG A 141 -1.74 6.33 3.45
C ARG A 141 -2.39 5.67 2.25
N ARG A 142 -3.38 4.80 2.49
CA ARG A 142 -4.17 4.12 1.45
C ARG A 142 -5.54 4.77 1.23
N ALA A 143 -5.91 5.75 2.05
CA ALA A 143 -7.20 6.39 1.97
C ALA A 143 -7.37 7.08 0.60
N PRO A 144 -8.60 7.23 0.08
CA PRO A 144 -8.85 7.91 -1.19
C PRO A 144 -8.23 9.30 -1.26
N ARG A 145 -8.21 10.03 -0.13
CA ARG A 145 -7.54 11.35 -0.01
C ARG A 145 -6.05 11.31 -0.34
N ALA A 146 -5.36 10.22 -0.04
CA ALA A 146 -3.94 10.06 -0.36
C ALA A 146 -3.70 9.92 -1.87
N GLN A 147 -4.74 9.58 -2.65
CA GLN A 147 -4.65 9.45 -4.10
C GLN A 147 -4.81 10.79 -4.84
N LEU A 148 -5.29 11.84 -4.15
CA LEU A 148 -5.55 13.16 -4.76
C LEU A 148 -4.29 13.82 -5.32
N ALA A 149 -3.17 13.76 -4.59
CA ALA A 149 -1.90 14.31 -5.06
C ALA A 149 -1.44 13.62 -6.35
N GLY A 150 -1.53 12.28 -6.40
CA GLY A 150 -1.23 11.51 -7.60
C GLY A 150 -2.16 11.85 -8.76
N LEU A 151 -3.46 12.02 -8.49
CA LEU A 151 -4.44 12.43 -9.50
C LEU A 151 -4.11 13.80 -10.09
N LEU A 152 -3.77 14.79 -9.26
CA LEU A 152 -3.40 16.14 -9.72
C LEU A 152 -2.12 16.12 -10.57
N VAL A 153 -1.08 15.44 -10.12
CA VAL A 153 0.19 15.32 -10.88
C VAL A 153 -0.05 14.63 -12.22
N ASN A 154 -0.82 13.54 -12.24
CA ASN A 154 -1.13 12.79 -13.45
C ASN A 154 -2.03 13.60 -14.40
N ALA A 155 -3.01 14.33 -13.88
CA ALA A 155 -3.89 15.20 -14.67
C ALA A 155 -3.10 16.36 -15.29
N ALA A 156 -2.23 17.01 -14.51
CA ALA A 156 -1.34 18.06 -15.02
C ALA A 156 -0.42 17.54 -16.12
N THR A 157 0.19 16.35 -15.93
CA THR A 157 1.06 15.74 -16.95
C THR A 157 0.28 15.36 -18.21
N GLY A 158 -0.88 14.72 -18.06
CA GLY A 158 -1.72 14.33 -19.19
C GLY A 158 -2.25 15.54 -19.95
N GLY A 159 -2.62 16.62 -19.25
CA GLY A 159 -3.03 17.89 -19.84
C GLY A 159 -1.90 18.60 -20.56
N LEU A 160 -0.67 18.58 -20.02
CA LEU A 160 0.50 19.17 -20.66
C LEU A 160 0.79 18.50 -22.02
N ILE A 161 0.73 17.17 -22.09
CA ILE A 161 0.90 16.45 -23.37
C ILE A 161 -0.33 16.66 -24.29
N GLY A 162 -1.53 16.62 -23.72
CA GLY A 162 -2.76 16.62 -24.49
C GLY A 162 -3.13 17.96 -25.11
N ILE A 163 -2.86 19.06 -24.41
CA ILE A 163 -3.30 20.41 -24.78
C ILE A 163 -2.15 21.23 -25.36
N ILE A 164 -0.94 21.12 -24.80
CA ILE A 164 0.19 21.97 -25.20
C ILE A 164 0.97 21.37 -26.37
N ASP A 165 1.00 20.04 -26.50
CA ASP A 165 1.64 19.33 -27.63
C ASP A 165 0.61 18.82 -28.68
N ASP A 166 -0.65 19.30 -28.61
CA ASP A 166 -1.77 18.93 -29.52
C ASP A 166 -1.97 17.41 -29.72
N ARG A 167 -1.71 16.62 -28.68
CA ARG A 167 -1.76 15.15 -28.70
C ARG A 167 -2.71 14.59 -27.62
N PRO A 168 -4.03 14.87 -27.72
CA PRO A 168 -5.01 14.55 -26.67
C PRO A 168 -5.08 13.05 -26.35
N ARG A 169 -4.89 12.19 -27.36
CA ARG A 169 -4.89 10.73 -27.18
C ARG A 169 -3.69 10.25 -26.36
N ASP A 170 -2.52 10.84 -26.55
CA ASP A 170 -1.30 10.44 -25.83
C ASP A 170 -1.31 11.01 -24.41
N GLY A 171 -1.85 12.22 -24.22
CA GLY A 171 -2.15 12.80 -22.91
C GLY A 171 -3.08 11.92 -22.06
N ALA A 172 -4.17 11.44 -22.66
CA ALA A 172 -5.12 10.53 -21.98
C ALA A 172 -4.46 9.19 -21.57
N ILE A 173 -3.59 8.64 -22.42
CA ILE A 173 -2.84 7.41 -22.12
C ILE A 173 -1.83 7.66 -20.98
N SER A 174 -1.10 8.78 -21.02
CA SER A 174 -0.13 9.14 -19.97
C SER A 174 -0.81 9.33 -18.61
N PHE A 175 -2.01 9.92 -18.60
CA PHE A 175 -2.86 10.02 -17.43
C PHE A 175 -3.26 8.63 -16.90
N ALA A 176 -3.84 7.78 -17.76
CA ALA A 176 -4.32 6.45 -17.38
C ALA A 176 -3.18 5.57 -16.83
N LEU A 177 -2.02 5.60 -17.48
CA LEU A 177 -0.83 4.88 -17.03
C LEU A 177 -0.36 5.39 -15.68
N GLY A 178 -0.40 6.71 -15.47
CA GLY A 178 -0.12 7.33 -14.18
C GLY A 178 -1.02 6.87 -13.06
N MET A 179 -2.31 6.82 -13.33
CA MET A 179 -3.30 6.36 -12.38
C MET A 179 -3.14 4.87 -12.06
N ALA A 180 -2.78 4.05 -13.05
CA ALA A 180 -2.48 2.64 -12.84
C ALA A 180 -1.26 2.46 -11.92
N VAL A 181 -0.16 3.16 -12.20
CA VAL A 181 1.05 3.15 -11.36
C VAL A 181 0.74 3.61 -9.94
N ASN A 182 0.04 4.74 -9.78
CA ASN A 182 -0.36 5.27 -8.47
C ASN A 182 -1.23 4.29 -7.67
N THR A 183 -2.16 3.60 -8.35
CA THR A 183 -3.03 2.60 -7.74
C THR A 183 -2.24 1.40 -7.25
N VAL A 184 -1.32 0.88 -8.07
CA VAL A 184 -0.46 -0.24 -7.70
C VAL A 184 0.43 0.16 -6.53
N GLN A 185 1.08 1.31 -6.62
CA GLN A 185 1.93 1.85 -5.56
C GLN A 185 1.19 1.93 -4.24
N THR A 186 -0.01 2.50 -4.24
CA THR A 186 -0.87 2.61 -3.04
C THR A 186 -1.33 1.25 -2.53
N ARG A 187 -1.77 0.34 -3.41
CA ARG A 187 -2.29 -0.99 -3.01
C ARG A 187 -1.23 -1.93 -2.45
N THR A 188 0.00 -1.81 -2.96
CA THR A 188 1.14 -2.65 -2.57
C THR A 188 1.83 -2.18 -1.29
N GLN A 189 1.44 -1.03 -0.75
CA GLN A 189 2.00 -0.54 0.51
C GLN A 189 1.85 -1.58 1.63
N PRO A 190 2.84 -1.67 2.54
CA PRO A 190 2.77 -2.54 3.71
C PRO A 190 1.51 -2.34 4.54
N ARG A 191 0.98 -3.45 5.06
CA ARG A 191 -0.25 -3.45 5.88
C ARG A 191 -0.22 -4.48 7.01
N SER A 192 0.98 -4.80 7.49
CA SER A 192 1.17 -5.88 8.46
C SER A 192 0.47 -5.58 9.78
N MET A 193 0.47 -4.32 10.23
CA MET A 193 -0.17 -3.96 11.49
C MET A 193 -1.69 -3.86 11.38
N SER A 194 -2.20 -3.32 10.28
CA SER A 194 -3.64 -3.32 9.99
C SER A 194 -4.20 -4.74 9.98
N ARG A 195 -3.50 -5.68 9.35
CA ARG A 195 -3.91 -7.10 9.35
C ARG A 195 -3.92 -7.72 10.75
N LEU A 196 -2.96 -7.37 11.60
CA LEU A 196 -2.92 -7.83 12.99
C LEU A 196 -4.16 -7.32 13.75
N VAL A 197 -4.43 -6.03 13.68
CA VAL A 197 -5.57 -5.37 14.32
C VAL A 197 -6.92 -5.90 13.81
N ASP A 198 -7.05 -6.10 12.50
CA ASP A 198 -8.29 -6.60 11.89
C ASP A 198 -8.57 -8.05 12.34
N ARG A 199 -7.53 -8.87 12.51
CA ARG A 199 -7.67 -10.25 13.03
C ARG A 199 -8.08 -10.26 14.49
N SER A 200 -7.40 -9.51 15.35
CA SER A 200 -7.73 -9.48 16.79
C SER A 200 -9.16 -9.00 17.04
N SER A 201 -9.65 -8.06 16.21
CA SER A 201 -11.05 -7.59 16.24
C SER A 201 -12.07 -8.64 15.78
N THR A 202 -11.66 -9.56 14.89
CA THR A 202 -12.53 -10.63 14.37
C THR A 202 -12.67 -11.77 15.38
N THR A 203 -11.60 -12.13 16.09
CA THR A 203 -11.61 -13.19 17.11
C THR A 203 -12.57 -12.90 18.28
N VAL A 204 -12.82 -11.62 18.61
CA VAL A 204 -13.74 -11.22 19.68
C VAL A 204 -15.23 -11.39 19.30
N ARG A 205 -15.57 -11.60 18.01
CA ARG A 205 -16.96 -11.67 17.53
C ARG A 205 -17.54 -13.07 17.32
N VAL A 206 -16.85 -14.15 17.72
CA VAL A 206 -17.36 -15.51 17.55
C VAL A 206 -17.61 -16.15 18.92
N PHE A 207 -18.87 -16.56 19.14
CA PHE A 207 -19.50 -17.30 20.25
C PHE A 207 -20.37 -16.50 21.26
N PRO A 208 -21.70 -16.59 21.11
CA PRO A 208 -22.55 -17.10 22.17
C PRO A 208 -23.16 -18.41 21.68
N LEU A 209 -22.43 -19.51 21.81
CA LEU A 209 -23.07 -20.82 21.76
C LEU A 209 -23.31 -21.29 23.19
N TYR A 210 -24.60 -21.35 23.53
CA TYR A 210 -25.19 -21.98 24.71
C TYR A 210 -25.14 -21.20 26.04
N GLN A 211 -26.22 -20.45 26.31
CA GLN A 211 -26.68 -20.21 27.68
C GLN A 211 -27.63 -21.37 28.04
N PRO A 212 -27.40 -22.15 29.11
CA PRO A 212 -28.45 -23.03 29.61
C PRO A 212 -29.59 -22.14 30.10
N ARG A 213 -30.79 -22.38 29.56
CA ARG A 213 -32.00 -21.76 30.07
C ARG A 213 -32.23 -22.31 31.48
N LEU A 214 -32.12 -21.42 32.47
CA LEU A 214 -32.67 -21.65 33.80
C LEU A 214 -34.06 -21.03 33.79
N ASP A 215 -35.03 -21.76 33.29
CA ASP A 215 -36.44 -21.48 33.48
C ASP A 215 -36.78 -21.88 34.91
N SER A 216 -36.70 -20.90 35.79
CA SER A 216 -37.38 -20.91 37.08
C SER A 216 -38.89 -20.80 36.82
N GLU A 217 -39.61 -21.90 36.84
CA GLU A 217 -41.02 -21.86 37.21
C GLU A 217 -41.32 -22.87 38.33
N SER A 218 -41.67 -22.28 39.45
CA SER A 218 -42.38 -22.82 40.59
C SER A 218 -43.42 -23.88 40.24
N ALA A 219 -43.23 -25.09 40.75
CA ALA A 219 -44.31 -25.96 41.17
C ALA A 219 -44.15 -26.25 42.66
N VAL A 220 -44.81 -25.41 43.47
CA VAL A 220 -45.21 -25.73 44.82
C VAL A 220 -46.18 -26.92 44.73
N HIS A 221 -45.83 -28.07 45.31
CA HIS A 221 -46.73 -28.90 46.13
C HIS A 221 -46.00 -30.15 46.65
N GLY A 222 -45.69 -30.13 47.95
CA GLY A 222 -46.02 -31.23 48.87
C GLY A 222 -45.08 -32.44 49.00
N VAL A 223 -44.79 -32.75 50.27
CA VAL A 223 -44.42 -34.06 50.84
C VAL A 223 -42.95 -34.48 50.61
N GLY A 224 -42.10 -34.80 51.58
CA GLY A 224 -42.18 -34.95 53.03
C GLY A 224 -40.92 -35.72 53.51
N ILE A 225 -40.23 -35.18 54.50
CA ILE A 225 -39.46 -35.81 55.61
C ILE A 225 -38.58 -37.04 55.32
N ALA A 226 -37.26 -36.95 55.62
CA ALA A 226 -36.62 -37.67 56.73
C ALA A 226 -35.15 -37.26 56.97
N MET A 227 -34.89 -36.79 58.20
CA MET A 227 -33.59 -36.80 58.86
C MET A 227 -33.14 -38.25 59.12
N THR A 228 -31.83 -38.49 59.12
CA THR A 228 -31.14 -39.19 60.21
C THR A 228 -29.66 -38.81 60.23
N TRP A 229 -29.25 -38.29 61.40
CA TRP A 229 -27.92 -38.14 62.04
C TRP A 229 -26.64 -38.22 61.21
#